data_AF-G2PYL3-F1
#
_entry.id   AF-G2PYL3-F1
#
_cell.length_a   1.000
_cell.length_b   1.000
_cell.length_c   1.000
_cell.angle_alpha   90.00
_cell.angle_beta   90.00
_cell.angle_gamma   90.00
#
_symmetry.space_group_name_H-M   'P 1'
#
loop_
_entity.id
_entity.type
_entity.pdbx_description
1 polymer ?
#
loop_
_entity_poly.entity_id
_entity_poly.type
_entity_poly.pdbx_seq_one_letter_code
_entity_poly.pdbx_strand_id
1 'polypeptide(L)'
;MKLAEEQKSEYDGIAKRVKQEGVEAMGEFISNVARLLDEAKTKYFLAGKLEGKLEGKIEGKLEGKLEATIEFAKRLIKKGFSDEEVAELTELQIEKVKELKKVHGKLT
;
A
#
# COMPACT_ATOMS: atom_id res chain seq x y z
N MET A 1 46.50 16.70 -54.59
CA MET A 1 46.66 16.69 -53.11
C MET A 1 45.53 17.45 -52.41
N LYS A 2 45.29 18.74 -52.69
CA LYS A 2 44.21 19.54 -52.07
C LYS A 2 42.81 18.93 -52.10
N LEU A 3 42.37 18.40 -53.25
CA LEU A 3 41.03 17.83 -53.41
C LEU A 3 40.77 16.62 -52.48
N ALA A 4 41.81 15.82 -52.19
CA ALA A 4 41.69 14.66 -51.31
C ALA A 4 41.69 15.06 -49.82
N GLU A 5 42.34 16.17 -49.46
CA GLU A 5 42.30 16.72 -48.10
C GLU A 5 40.94 17.35 -47.78
N GLU A 6 40.33 18.04 -48.76
CA GLU A 6 38.97 18.59 -48.63
C GLU A 6 37.93 17.49 -48.41
N GLN A 7 37.97 16.42 -49.22
CA GLN A 7 37.08 15.26 -49.08
C GLN A 7 37.24 14.55 -47.72
N LYS A 8 38.48 14.44 -47.22
CA LYS A 8 38.74 13.85 -45.91
C LYS A 8 38.18 14.72 -44.77
N SER A 9 38.36 16.04 -44.86
CA SER A 9 37.80 16.97 -43.87
C SER A 9 36.27 16.94 -43.84
N GLU A 10 35.64 16.77 -45.00
CA GLU A 10 34.19 16.67 -45.10
C GLU A 10 33.67 15.36 -44.46
N TYR A 11 34.33 14.23 -44.76
CA TYR A 11 34.04 12.94 -44.15
C TYR A 11 34.18 12.99 -42.62
N ASP A 12 35.28 13.54 -42.10
CA ASP A 12 35.51 13.67 -40.66
C ASP A 12 34.44 14.56 -39.99
N GLY A 13 33.98 15.62 -40.68
CA GLY A 13 32.88 16.48 -40.21
C GLY A 13 31.52 15.78 -40.17
N ILE A 14 31.20 14.96 -41.18
CA ILE A 14 29.98 14.14 -41.21
C ILE A 14 30.03 13.09 -40.10
N ALA A 15 31.15 12.37 -39.98
CA ALA A 15 31.32 11.35 -38.94
C ALA A 15 31.21 11.93 -37.52
N LYS A 16 31.70 13.17 -37.31
CA LYS A 16 31.57 13.87 -36.02
C LYS A 16 30.12 14.25 -35.71
N ARG A 17 29.36 14.75 -36.69
CA ARG A 17 27.94 15.09 -36.52
C ARG A 17 27.08 13.87 -36.20
N VAL A 18 27.22 12.78 -36.97
CA VAL A 18 26.48 11.52 -36.73
C VAL A 18 26.78 10.96 -35.33
N LYS A 19 28.03 11.05 -34.87
CA LYS A 19 28.38 10.65 -33.50
C LYS A 19 27.76 11.57 -32.45
N GLN A 20 27.74 12.88 -32.66
CA GLN A 20 27.13 13.84 -31.73
C GLN A 20 25.61 13.64 -31.63
N GLU A 21 24.91 13.54 -32.76
CA GLU A 21 23.46 13.28 -32.81
C GLU A 21 23.10 11.96 -32.10
N GLY A 22 23.91 10.91 -32.29
CA GLY A 22 23.73 9.64 -31.58
C GLY A 22 23.90 9.75 -30.06
N VAL A 23 24.83 10.59 -29.58
CA VAL A 23 25.03 10.85 -28.15
C VAL A 23 23.87 11.67 -27.57
N GLU A 24 23.37 12.67 -28.31
CA GLU A 24 22.21 13.48 -27.91
C GLU A 24 20.94 12.63 -27.81
N ALA A 25 20.65 11.83 -28.84
CA ALA A 25 19.50 10.92 -28.84
C ALA A 25 19.55 9.91 -27.68
N MET A 26 20.75 9.39 -27.35
CA MET A 26 20.95 8.51 -26.20
C MET A 26 20.74 9.26 -24.87
N GLY A 27 21.19 10.51 -24.77
CA GLY A 27 20.97 11.37 -23.61
C GLY A 27 19.48 11.65 -23.36
N GLU A 28 18.73 11.96 -24.41
CA GLU A 28 17.28 12.14 -24.34
C GLU A 28 16.56 10.85 -23.93
N PHE A 29 16.96 9.71 -24.51
CA PHE A 29 16.41 8.41 -24.14
C PHE A 29 16.64 8.09 -22.66
N ILE A 30 17.88 8.21 -22.18
CA ILE A 30 18.21 7.98 -20.76
C ILE A 30 17.41 8.92 -19.86
N SER A 31 17.28 10.18 -20.22
CA SER A 31 16.51 11.17 -19.45
C SER A 31 15.03 10.79 -19.36
N ASN A 32 14.44 10.35 -20.47
CA ASN A 32 13.05 9.88 -20.51
C ASN A 32 12.86 8.62 -19.66
N VAL A 33 13.78 7.65 -19.76
CA VAL A 33 13.74 6.43 -18.94
C VAL A 33 13.87 6.76 -17.46
N ALA A 34 14.78 7.66 -17.08
CA ALA A 34 14.97 8.08 -15.69
C ALA A 34 13.68 8.70 -15.11
N ARG A 35 13.01 9.58 -15.88
CA ARG A 35 11.73 10.18 -15.48
C ARG A 35 10.63 9.13 -15.32
N LEU A 36 10.51 8.18 -16.26
CA LEU A 36 9.51 7.11 -16.17
C LEU A 36 9.73 6.21 -14.95
N LEU A 37 10.98 5.88 -14.64
CA LEU A 37 11.31 5.08 -13.45
C LEU A 37 11.00 5.82 -12.16
N ASP A 38 11.27 7.12 -12.10
CA ASP A 38 10.96 7.95 -10.93
C ASP A 38 9.44 8.09 -10.72
N GLU A 39 8.70 8.33 -11.79
CA GLU A 39 7.23 8.36 -11.78
C GLU A 39 6.65 7.02 -11.34
N ALA A 40 7.16 5.91 -11.88
CA ALA A 40 6.73 4.57 -11.51
C ALA A 40 7.00 4.31 -10.02
N LYS A 41 8.22 4.56 -9.55
CA LYS A 41 8.61 4.38 -8.14
C LYS A 41 7.72 5.20 -7.20
N THR A 42 7.44 6.45 -7.57
CA THR A 42 6.55 7.33 -6.80
C THR A 42 5.13 6.78 -6.75
N LYS A 43 4.58 6.34 -7.88
CA LYS A 43 3.24 5.73 -7.95
C LYS A 43 3.15 4.48 -7.09
N TYR A 44 4.12 3.57 -7.18
CA TYR A 44 4.14 2.35 -6.37
C TYR A 44 4.24 2.65 -4.88
N PHE A 45 5.11 3.58 -4.48
CA PHE A 45 5.23 3.98 -3.09
C PHE A 45 3.94 4.59 -2.53
N LEU A 46 3.30 5.48 -3.30
CA LEU A 46 2.03 6.09 -2.91
C LEU A 46 0.89 5.06 -2.84
N ALA A 47 0.82 4.13 -3.79
CA ALA A 47 -0.14 3.05 -3.80
C ALA A 47 -0.01 2.18 -2.54
N GLY A 48 1.21 1.72 -2.22
CA GLY A 48 1.45 0.92 -1.02
C GLY A 48 1.12 1.66 0.28
N LYS A 49 1.44 2.97 0.36
CA LYS A 49 1.05 3.79 1.52
C LYS A 49 -0.46 3.93 1.68
N LEU A 50 -1.18 4.06 0.56
CA LEU A 50 -2.63 4.19 0.55
C LEU A 50 -3.31 2.87 0.91
N GLU A 51 -2.83 1.76 0.35
CA GLU A 51 -3.27 0.40 0.65
C GLU A 51 -3.09 0.09 2.14
N GLY A 52 -1.88 0.23 2.68
CA GLY A 52 -1.63 -0.03 4.10
C GLY A 52 -2.45 0.86 5.05
N LYS A 53 -2.73 2.11 4.66
CA LYS A 53 -3.61 2.99 5.45
C LYS A 53 -5.07 2.54 5.40
N LEU A 54 -5.54 2.04 4.26
CA LEU A 54 -6.90 1.52 4.12
C LEU A 54 -7.07 0.20 4.89
N GLU A 55 -6.15 -0.74 4.72
CA GLU A 55 -6.13 -2.01 5.43
C GLU A 55 -6.12 -1.79 6.94
N GLY A 56 -5.16 -1.03 7.46
CA GLY A 56 -5.08 -0.76 8.91
C GLY A 56 -6.31 -0.03 9.46
N LYS A 57 -6.97 0.81 8.66
CA LYS A 57 -8.23 1.46 9.08
C LYS A 57 -9.41 0.50 9.10
N ILE A 58 -9.46 -0.46 8.17
CA ILE A 58 -10.52 -1.47 8.10
C ILE A 58 -10.33 -2.47 9.25
N GLU A 59 -9.13 -3.04 9.39
CA GLU A 59 -8.77 -3.97 10.46
C GLU A 59 -9.01 -3.35 11.83
N GLY A 60 -8.43 -2.17 12.09
CA GLY A 60 -8.61 -1.51 13.40
C GLY A 60 -10.06 -1.14 13.72
N LYS A 61 -10.90 -0.85 12.72
CA LYS A 61 -12.34 -0.63 12.94
C LYS A 61 -13.08 -1.93 13.27
N LEU A 62 -12.75 -3.02 12.59
CA LEU A 62 -13.38 -4.32 12.82
C LEU A 62 -12.97 -4.89 14.18
N GLU A 63 -11.67 -4.88 14.48
CA GLU A 63 -11.12 -5.28 15.78
C GLU A 63 -11.71 -4.44 16.90
N GLY A 64 -11.67 -3.11 16.77
CA GLY A 64 -12.22 -2.20 17.79
C GLY A 64 -13.72 -2.40 18.02
N LYS A 65 -14.51 -2.63 16.94
CA LYS A 65 -15.95 -2.94 17.09
C LYS A 65 -16.15 -4.28 17.82
N LEU A 66 -15.41 -5.31 17.45
CA LEU A 66 -15.51 -6.62 18.08
C LEU A 66 -15.09 -6.58 19.55
N GLU A 67 -13.98 -5.93 19.87
CA GLU A 67 -13.51 -5.74 21.24
C GLU A 67 -14.53 -4.98 22.08
N ALA A 68 -15.06 -3.86 21.57
CA ALA A 68 -16.07 -3.08 22.25
C ALA A 68 -17.36 -3.89 22.52
N THR A 69 -17.83 -4.67 21.53
CA THR A 69 -18.99 -5.55 21.68
C THR A 69 -18.73 -6.63 22.74
N ILE A 70 -17.56 -7.27 22.73
CA ILE A 70 -17.17 -8.28 23.72
C ILE A 70 -17.06 -7.67 25.12
N GLU A 71 -16.45 -6.50 25.27
CA GLU A 71 -16.33 -5.81 26.56
C GLU A 71 -17.70 -5.37 27.08
N PHE A 72 -18.58 -4.90 26.20
CA PHE A 72 -19.96 -4.59 26.55
C PHE A 72 -20.71 -5.83 27.04
N ALA A 73 -20.63 -6.95 26.32
CA ALA A 73 -21.22 -8.23 26.73
C ALA A 73 -20.71 -8.69 28.11
N LYS A 74 -19.39 -8.62 28.35
CA LYS A 74 -18.78 -8.94 29.65
C LYS A 74 -19.34 -8.07 30.78
N ARG A 75 -19.53 -6.77 30.54
CA ARG A 75 -20.11 -5.86 31.54
C ARG A 75 -21.57 -6.20 31.86
N LEU A 76 -22.36 -6.58 30.86
CA LEU A 76 -23.75 -7.01 31.08
C LEU A 76 -23.82 -8.32 31.87
N ILE A 77 -22.99 -9.32 31.50
CA ILE A 77 -22.89 -10.58 32.25
C ILE A 77 -22.53 -10.32 33.73
N LYS A 78 -21.56 -9.44 33.97
CA LYS A 78 -21.15 -9.06 35.34
C LYS A 78 -22.27 -8.37 36.13
N LYS A 79 -23.17 -7.66 35.45
CA LYS A 79 -24.35 -7.02 36.06
C LYS A 79 -25.52 -8.00 36.29
N GLY A 80 -25.39 -9.26 35.88
CA GLY A 80 -26.39 -10.31 36.13
C GLY A 80 -27.52 -10.39 35.09
N PHE A 81 -27.34 -9.79 33.91
CA PHE A 81 -28.28 -9.95 32.80
C PHE A 81 -28.35 -11.42 32.33
N SER A 82 -29.52 -11.83 31.82
CA SER A 82 -29.72 -13.15 31.22
C SER A 82 -28.91 -13.31 29.92
N ASP A 83 -28.67 -14.55 29.51
CA ASP A 83 -27.88 -14.80 28.29
C ASP A 83 -28.64 -14.27 27.06
N GLU A 84 -29.97 -14.36 27.07
CA GLU A 84 -30.88 -13.88 26.03
C GLU A 84 -30.85 -12.35 25.90
N GLU A 85 -30.94 -11.61 27.02
CA GLU A 85 -30.83 -10.14 27.03
C GLU A 85 -29.45 -9.67 26.55
N VAL A 86 -28.38 -10.37 26.93
CA VAL A 86 -27.03 -10.03 26.49
C VAL A 86 -26.89 -10.27 24.98
N ALA A 87 -27.41 -11.37 24.46
CA ALA A 87 -27.39 -11.66 23.03
C ALA A 87 -28.14 -10.59 22.23
N GLU A 88 -29.32 -10.18 22.70
CA GLU A 88 -30.13 -9.12 22.08
C GLU A 88 -29.40 -7.76 22.09
N LEU A 89 -28.90 -7.32 23.25
CA LEU A 89 -28.27 -6.01 23.41
C LEU A 89 -26.91 -5.87 22.71
N THR A 90 -26.22 -6.99 22.49
CA THR A 90 -24.88 -7.00 21.88
C THR A 90 -24.88 -7.52 20.44
N GLU A 91 -26.03 -7.96 19.94
CA GLU A 91 -26.19 -8.64 18.65
C GLU A 91 -25.26 -9.86 18.48
N LEU A 92 -24.81 -10.44 19.61
CA LEU A 92 -24.00 -11.65 19.60
C LEU A 92 -24.89 -12.88 19.56
N GLN A 93 -24.37 -13.96 18.98
CA GLN A 93 -25.04 -15.25 19.07
C GLN A 93 -25.06 -15.75 20.51
N ILE A 94 -26.15 -16.41 20.90
CA ILE A 94 -26.38 -16.90 22.25
C ILE A 94 -25.29 -17.87 22.71
N GLU A 95 -24.77 -18.69 21.80
CA GLU A 95 -23.64 -19.59 22.05
C GLU A 95 -22.39 -18.79 22.44
N LYS A 96 -22.14 -17.67 21.76
CA LYS A 96 -20.98 -16.81 22.04
C LYS A 96 -21.09 -16.14 23.41
N VAL A 97 -22.27 -15.70 23.78
CA VAL A 97 -22.54 -15.16 25.12
C VAL A 97 -22.27 -16.23 26.19
N LYS A 98 -22.75 -17.46 25.99
CA LYS A 98 -22.50 -18.60 26.90
C LYS A 98 -21.01 -18.93 27.02
N GLU A 99 -20.24 -18.87 25.93
CA GLU A 99 -18.79 -19.01 25.97
C GLU A 99 -18.13 -17.90 26.81
N LEU A 100 -18.49 -16.65 26.57
CA LEU A 100 -17.94 -15.51 27.33
C LEU A 100 -18.22 -15.64 28.83
N LYS A 101 -19.41 -16.12 29.19
CA LYS A 101 -19.82 -16.37 30.58
C LYS A 101 -19.03 -17.51 31.23
N LYS A 102 -18.79 -18.60 30.51
CA LYS A 102 -17.93 -19.73 30.98
C LYS A 102 -16.50 -19.31 31.23
N VAL A 103 -15.94 -18.45 30.37
CA VAL A 103 -14.58 -17.93 30.55
C VAL A 103 -14.52 -17.01 31.77
N HIS A 104 -15.53 -16.15 31.97
CA HIS A 104 -15.58 -15.24 33.12
C HIS A 104 -15.78 -15.98 34.45
N GLY A 105 -16.63 -17.00 34.49
CA GLY A 105 -16.91 -17.80 35.70
C GLY A 105 -15.78 -18.73 36.14
N LYS A 106 -14.68 -18.85 35.38
CA LYS A 106 -13.46 -19.58 35.78
C LYS A 106 -12.42 -18.67 36.46
N LEU A 107 -12.66 -17.36 36.53
CA LEU A 107 -11.76 -16.35 37.09
C LEU A 107 -12.19 -15.84 38.49
N THR A 108 -13.23 -16.44 39.08
CA THR A 108 -13.70 -16.24 40.46
C THR A 108 -13.84 -17.60 41.12
#